data_AF-A0A8T4WVI2-F1
#
_entry.id   AF-A0A8T4WVI2-F1
#
_cell.length_a   1.000
_cell.length_b   1.000
_cell.length_c   1.000
_cell.angle_alpha   90.00
_cell.angle_beta   90.00
_cell.angle_gamma   90.00
#
_symmetry.space_group_name_H-M   'P 1'
#
loop_
_entity.id
_entity.type
_entity.pdbx_description
1 polymer ?
#
loop_
_entity_poly.entity_id
_entity_poly.type
_entity_poly.pdbx_seq_one_letter_code
_entity_poly.pdbx_strand_id
1 'polypeptide(L)' 'MKAHPVKIPEQMEEDLQKYMEELGYASFSEFARDAIRDKLYGRELTPEFEEKMKQGLKDIEEGNVYSHEEVKEKFTGSSE' A
#
# COMPACT_ATOMS: atom_id res chain seq x y z
N MET A 1 -8.21 8.80 6.83
CA MET A 1 -8.59 7.37 6.74
C MET A 1 -9.79 7.11 7.65
N LYS A 2 -10.79 6.36 7.20
CA LYS A 2 -11.99 6.05 7.99
C LYS A 2 -11.74 4.79 8.81
N ALA A 3 -11.75 4.89 10.14
CA ALA A 3 -11.62 3.72 11.02
C ALA A 3 -12.89 2.85 10.92
N HIS A 4 -12.72 1.55 10.70
CA HIS A 4 -13.81 0.57 10.78
C HIS A 4 -13.57 -0.33 11.99
N PRO A 5 -14.44 -0.32 13.01
CA PRO A 5 -14.32 -1.23 14.12
C PRO A 5 -14.60 -2.66 13.64
N VAL A 6 -13.64 -3.55 13.83
CA VAL A 6 -13.78 -4.99 13.55
C VAL A 6 -13.92 -5.70 14.89
N LYS A 7 -14.94 -6.55 15.03
CA LYS A 7 -15.08 -7.43 16.20
C LYS A 7 -14.38 -8.73 15.92
N ILE A 8 -13.51 -9.14 16.84
CA ILE A 8 -12.76 -10.39 16.79
C ILE A 8 -13.18 -11.20 18.03
N PRO A 9 -13.32 -12.53 17.94
CA PRO A 9 -13.56 -13.36 19.12
C PRO A 9 -12.44 -13.18 20.16
N GLU A 10 -12.80 -13.08 21.45
CA GLU A 10 -11.83 -12.85 22.54
C GLU A 10 -10.70 -13.89 22.55
N GLN A 11 -11.03 -15.16 22.30
CA GLN A 11 -10.08 -16.27 22.24
C GLN A 11 -9.01 -16.09 21.14
N MET A 12 -9.34 -15.35 20.09
CA MET A 12 -8.44 -15.07 18.97
C MET A 12 -7.63 -13.79 19.22
N GLU A 13 -8.08 -12.90 20.11
CA GLU A 13 -7.36 -11.65 20.41
C GLU A 13 -6.00 -11.92 21.06
N GLU A 14 -5.95 -12.83 22.03
CA GLU A 14 -4.71 -13.22 22.72
C GLU A 14 -3.69 -13.81 21.74
N ASP A 15 -4.13 -14.73 20.89
CA ASP A 15 -3.28 -15.34 19.86
C ASP A 15 -2.75 -14.28 18.89
N LEU A 16 -3.59 -13.38 18.41
CA LEU A 16 -3.17 -12.33 17.47
C LEU A 16 -2.25 -11.29 18.12
N GLN A 17 -2.43 -10.97 19.40
CA GLN A 17 -1.50 -10.12 20.14
C GLN A 17 -0.12 -10.77 20.21
N LYS A 18 -0.06 -12.07 20.54
CA LYS A 18 1.18 -12.83 20.55
C LYS A 18 1.86 -12.85 19.17
N TYR A 19 1.12 -13.15 18.11
CA TYR A 19 1.68 -13.14 16.75
C TYR A 19 2.15 -11.76 16.31
N MET A 20 1.43 -10.69 16.69
CA MET A 20 1.82 -9.31 16.41
C MET A 20 3.18 -8.99 17.06
N GLU A 21 3.36 -9.36 18.32
CA GLU A 21 4.62 -9.17 19.06
C GLU A 21 5.77 -9.99 18.46
N GLU A 22 5.54 -11.27 18.16
CA GLU A 22 6.54 -12.17 17.56
C GLU A 22 7.02 -11.68 16.19
N LEU A 23 6.12 -11.10 15.40
CA LEU A 23 6.42 -10.53 14.08
C LEU A 23 6.95 -9.08 14.16
N GLY A 24 7.03 -8.49 15.35
CA GLY A 24 7.64 -7.18 15.59
C GLY A 24 6.81 -5.98 15.12
N TYR A 25 5.48 -6.12 14.99
CA TYR A 25 4.62 -4.99 14.64
C TYR A 25 4.46 -4.03 15.83
N ALA A 26 4.44 -2.72 15.56
CA ALA A 26 4.30 -1.70 16.59
C ALA A 26 2.86 -1.55 17.11
N SER A 27 1.85 -2.03 16.36
CA SER A 27 0.46 -1.97 16.78
C SER A 27 -0.42 -3.02 16.08
N PHE A 28 -1.51 -3.40 16.74
CA PHE A 28 -2.49 -4.34 16.21
C PHE A 28 -3.12 -3.84 14.90
N SER A 29 -3.33 -2.52 14.80
CA SER A 29 -3.88 -1.90 13.60
C SER A 29 -2.93 -2.01 12.41
N GLU A 30 -1.62 -2.01 12.62
CA GLU A 30 -0.63 -2.20 11.57
C GLU A 30 -0.59 -3.64 11.10
N PHE A 31 -0.52 -4.57 12.05
CA PHE A 31 -0.60 -6.01 11.82
C PHE A 31 -1.87 -6.38 11.03
N ALA A 32 -3.05 -5.91 11.47
CA ALA A 32 -4.32 -6.19 10.82
C ALA A 32 -4.39 -5.60 9.40
N ARG A 33 -3.87 -4.38 9.19
CA ARG A 33 -3.80 -3.79 7.85
C ARG A 33 -2.91 -4.59 6.91
N ASP A 34 -1.79 -5.10 7.40
CA ASP A 34 -0.88 -5.90 6.58
C ASP A 34 -1.47 -7.27 6.24
N ALA A 35 -2.09 -7.95 7.20
CA ALA A 35 -2.81 -9.20 6.97
C ALA A 35 -3.94 -9.05 5.94
N ILE A 36 -4.72 -7.96 6.01
CA ILE A 36 -5.76 -7.65 5.02
C ILE A 36 -5.14 -7.37 3.65
N ARG A 37 -4.05 -6.60 3.59
CA ARG A 37 -3.35 -6.30 2.34
C ARG A 37 -2.85 -7.59 1.68
N ASP A 38 -2.20 -8.45 2.45
CA ASP A 38 -1.69 -9.74 2.01
C ASP A 38 -2.82 -10.62 1.46
N LYS A 39 -3.97 -10.67 2.14
CA LYS A 39 -5.12 -11.45 1.70
C LYS A 39 -5.76 -10.92 0.40
N LEU A 40 -5.84 -9.60 0.23
CA LEU A 40 -6.52 -8.97 -0.90
C LEU A 40 -5.64 -8.86 -2.14
N TYR A 41 -4.36 -8.61 -1.96
CA TYR A 41 -3.45 -8.27 -3.05
C TYR A 41 -2.33 -9.29 -3.25
N GLY A 42 -2.14 -10.22 -2.31
CA GLY A 42 -0.94 -11.05 -2.25
C GLY A 42 0.31 -10.19 -2.00
N ARG A 43 1.48 -10.84 -1.99
CA ARG A 43 2.79 -10.15 -2.06
C ARG A 43 3.40 -10.20 -3.45
N GLU A 44 2.64 -10.66 -4.43
CA GLU A 44 3.13 -10.89 -5.78
C GLU A 44 3.02 -9.60 -6.59
N LEU A 45 4.05 -9.34 -7.38
CA LEU A 45 3.98 -8.34 -8.43
C LEU A 45 2.91 -8.83 -9.41
N THR A 46 1.78 -8.15 -9.46
CA THR A 46 0.74 -8.50 -10.42
C THR A 46 1.28 -8.30 -11.84
N PRO A 47 0.80 -9.06 -12.84
CA PRO A 47 1.17 -8.82 -14.23
C PRO A 47 0.95 -7.35 -14.66
N GLU A 48 -0.11 -6.72 -14.14
CA GLU A 48 -0.40 -5.30 -14.36
C GLU A 48 0.69 -4.39 -13.79
N PHE A 49 1.23 -4.71 -12.60
CA PHE A 49 2.34 -3.95 -12.03
C PHE A 49 3.61 -4.10 -12.87
N GLU A 50 3.91 -5.32 -13.35
CA GLU A 50 5.04 -5.56 -14.24
C GLU A 50 4.92 -4.79 -15.56
N GLU A 51 3.73 -4.76 -16.16
CA GLU A 51 3.43 -3.98 -17.36
C GLU A 51 3.62 -2.47 -17.13
N LYS A 52 3.12 -1.94 -16.00
CA LYS A 52 3.32 -0.52 -15.65
C LYS A 52 4.79 -0.17 -15.46
N MET A 53 5.57 -1.07 -14.85
CA MET A 53 7.01 -0.86 -14.70
C MET A 53 7.73 -0.85 -16.05
N LYS A 54 7.40 -1.78 -16.96
CA LYS A 54 7.94 -1.81 -18.33
C LYS A 54 7.59 -0.54 -19.10
N GLN A 55 6.35 -0.07 -18.99
CA GLN A 55 5.92 1.17 -19.63
C GLN A 55 6.69 2.38 -19.08
N GLY A 56 6.87 2.49 -17.77
CA GLY A 56 7.63 3.58 -17.17
C GLY A 56 9.10 3.61 -17.62
N LEU A 57 9.75 2.45 -17.79
CA LEU A 57 11.10 2.38 -18.35
C LEU A 57 11.14 2.87 -19.80
N LYS A 58 10.16 2.46 -20.62
CA LYS A 58 10.04 2.91 -22.01
C LYS A 58 9.78 4.43 -22.10
N ASP A 59 8.94 4.97 -21.23
CA ASP A 59 8.65 6.40 -21.18
C ASP A 59 9.91 7.22 -20.85
N ILE A 60 10.79 6.70 -19.98
CA ILE A 60 12.09 7.31 -19.69
C ILE A 60 12.99 7.30 -20.95
N GLU A 61 13.09 6.17 -21.64
CA GLU A 61 13.91 6.04 -22.86
C GLU A 61 13.41 6.96 -23.98
N GLU A 62 12.09 7.10 -24.13
CA GLU A 62 11.45 7.93 -25.15
C GLU A 62 11.38 9.42 -24.75
N GLY A 63 11.81 9.78 -23.55
CA GLY A 63 11.73 11.16 -23.03
C GLY A 63 10.31 11.62 -22.69
N ASN A 64 9.35 10.69 -22.59
CA ASN A 64 7.97 10.91 -22.16
C ASN A 64 7.88 11.04 -20.63
N VAL A 65 8.71 11.91 -20.06
CA VAL A 65 8.79 12.16 -18.61
C VAL A 65 8.41 13.60 -18.30
N TYR A 66 7.85 13.82 -17.11
CA TYR A 66 7.51 15.16 -16.66
C TYR A 66 8.64 15.75 -15.81
N SER A 67 8.92 17.04 -15.98
CA SER A 67 9.73 17.83 -15.06
C SER A 67 9.02 18.00 -13.72
N HIS A 68 9.77 18.43 -12.71
CA HIS A 68 9.20 18.73 -11.40
C HIS A 68 8.10 19.81 -11.48
N GLU A 69 8.31 20.85 -12.28
CA GLU A 69 7.33 21.92 -12.51
C GLU A 69 6.07 21.38 -13.21
N GLU A 70 6.23 20.55 -14.23
CA GLU A 70 5.11 19.94 -14.96
C GLU A 70 4.27 19.02 -14.06
N VAL A 71 4.90 18.25 -13.19
CA VAL A 71 4.18 17.42 -12.20
C VAL A 71 3.38 18.30 -11.24
N LYS A 72 3.98 19.39 -10.76
CA LYS A 72 3.32 20.33 -9.84
C LYS A 72 2.10 20.96 -10.49
N GLU A 73 2.23 21.46 -11.72
CA GLU A 73 1.10 22.06 -12.43
C GLU A 73 -0.02 21.04 -12.72
N LYS A 74 0.34 19.84 -13.18
CA LYS A 74 -0.61 18.85 -13.68
C LYS A 74 -1.32 18.06 -12.59
N PHE A 75 -0.66 17.81 -11.47
CA PHE A 75 -1.18 16.93 -10.41
C PHE A 75 -1.39 17.63 -9.06
N THR A 76 -0.94 18.88 -8.90
CA THR A 76 -1.18 19.68 -7.69
C THR A 76 -1.90 21.01 -7.96
N GLY A 77 -2.27 21.32 -9.20
CA GLY A 77 -2.81 22.61 -9.60
C GLY A 77 -4.30 22.83 -9.28
N SER A 78 -4.60 23.32 -8.06
CA SER A 78 -5.68 24.26 -7.67
C SER A 78 -6.21 23.93 -6.26
N SER A 79 -5.57 24.47 -5.24
CA SER A 79 -6.28 24.91 -4.05
C SER A 79 -5.83 26.34 -3.81
N GLU A 80 -6.80 27.25 -3.83
CA GLU A 80 -6.67 28.62 -3.34
C GLU A 80 -6.06 28.66 -1.93
#